data_AF-A0A0C3G917-F1
#
_entry.id   AF-A0A0C3G917-F1
#
_cell.length_a   1.000
_cell.length_b   1.000
_cell.length_c   1.000
_cell.angle_alpha   90.00
_cell.angle_beta   90.00
_cell.angle_gamma   90.00
#
_symmetry.space_group_name_H-M   'P 1'
#
loop_
_entity.id
_entity.type
_entity.pdbx_description
1 polymer ?
#
loop_
_entity_poly.entity_id
_entity_poly.type
_entity_poly.pdbx_seq_one_letter_code
_entity_poly.pdbx_strand_id
1 'polypeptide(L)' 'ISYWHERKRRYPHLSRMALDFQTIQPMSAECERLFAAAGRMVTPLRSRLDAKIIGMCQVLRSWLRAGV' A
#
# COMPACT_ATOMS: atom_id res chain seq x y z
N ILE A 1 0.98 -7.88 -14.83
CA ILE A 1 -0.22 -7.04 -14.93
C ILE A 1 -0.68 -6.83 -16.38
N SER A 2 0.12 -6.20 -17.28
CA SER A 2 -0.26 -5.94 -18.69
C SER A 2 -0.77 -7.17 -19.46
N TYR A 3 -0.10 -8.31 -19.33
CA TYR A 3 -0.48 -9.58 -19.97
C TYR A 3 -1.95 -9.99 -19.74
N TRP A 4 -2.44 -9.87 -18.49
CA TRP A 4 -3.81 -10.23 -18.12
C TRP A 4 -4.82 -9.16 -18.53
N HIS A 5 -4.41 -7.88 -18.60
CA HIS A 5 -5.24 -6.81 -19.15
C HIS A 5 -5.55 -7.02 -20.63
N GLU A 6 -4.55 -7.37 -21.44
CA GLU A 6 -4.73 -7.65 -22.87
C GLU A 6 -5.68 -8.82 -23.13
N ARG A 7 -5.65 -9.83 -22.25
CA ARG A 7 -6.45 -11.06 -22.37
C ARG A 7 -7.80 -11.00 -21.66
N LYS A 8 -8.16 -9.86 -21.07
CA LYS A 8 -9.40 -9.69 -20.30
C LYS A 8 -10.65 -10.03 -21.10
N ARG A 9 -10.69 -9.70 -22.40
CA ARG A 9 -11.83 -10.03 -23.29
C ARG A 9 -11.93 -11.53 -23.58
N ARG A 10 -10.80 -12.23 -23.70
CA ARG A 10 -10.75 -13.66 -24.01
C ARG A 10 -11.02 -14.52 -22.77
N TYR A 11 -10.57 -14.08 -21.60
CA TYR A 11 -10.71 -14.81 -20.34
C TYR A 11 -11.17 -13.89 -19.21
N PRO A 12 -12.44 -13.44 -19.18
CA PRO A 12 -12.89 -12.41 -18.25
C PRO A 12 -12.77 -12.82 -16.77
N HIS A 13 -13.11 -14.06 -16.42
CA HIS A 13 -13.04 -14.55 -15.04
C HIS A 13 -11.60 -14.88 -14.60
N LEU A 14 -10.85 -15.58 -15.44
CA LEU A 14 -9.46 -15.96 -15.11
C LEU A 14 -8.55 -14.74 -15.03
N SER A 15 -8.69 -13.80 -15.96
CA SER A 15 -7.90 -12.56 -15.93
C SER A 15 -8.17 -11.72 -14.69
N ARG A 16 -9.43 -11.68 -14.21
CA ARG A 16 -9.78 -11.04 -12.95
C ARG A 16 -9.07 -11.69 -11.78
N MET A 17 -9.23 -13.01 -11.60
CA MET A 17 -8.57 -13.75 -10.50
C MET A 17 -7.06 -13.57 -10.52
N ALA A 18 -6.43 -13.66 -11.69
CA ALA A 18 -4.98 -13.53 -11.81
C ALA A 18 -4.47 -12.11 -11.51
N LEU A 19 -5.25 -11.08 -11.88
CA LEU A 19 -4.94 -9.70 -11.50
C LEU A 19 -5.10 -9.49 -9.99
N ASP A 20 -6.18 -10.01 -9.41
CA ASP A 20 -6.41 -9.92 -7.96
C ASP A 20 -5.25 -10.58 -7.19
N PHE A 21 -4.82 -11.79 -7.61
CA PHE A 21 -3.65 -12.45 -7.04
C PHE A 21 -2.34 -11.68 -7.24
N GLN A 22 -2.11 -11.09 -8.42
CA GLN A 22 -0.89 -10.30 -8.68
C GLN A 22 -0.83 -9.01 -7.87
N THR A 23 -1.97 -8.48 -7.42
CA THR A 23 -2.00 -7.30 -6.54
C THR A 23 -1.71 -7.63 -5.09
N ILE A 24 -1.88 -8.89 -4.67
CA ILE A 24 -1.46 -9.33 -3.35
C ILE A 24 0.06 -9.40 -3.33
N GLN A 25 0.66 -8.71 -2.38
CA GLN A 25 2.10 -8.74 -2.24
C GLN A 25 2.56 -10.09 -1.67
N PRO A 26 3.59 -10.70 -2.23
CA PRO A 26 4.08 -12.00 -1.76
C PRO A 26 4.77 -11.91 -0.39
N MET A 27 5.11 -10.71 0.08
CA MET A 27 5.84 -10.48 1.33
C MET A 27 5.35 -9.23 2.07
N SER A 28 5.56 -9.21 3.38
CA SER A 28 5.19 -8.11 4.30
C SER A 28 6.06 -6.84 4.18
N ALA A 29 6.99 -6.79 3.23
CA ALA A 29 7.98 -5.71 3.13
C ALA A 29 7.34 -4.30 3.05
N GLU A 30 6.22 -4.10 2.35
CA GLU A 30 5.58 -2.78 2.34
C GLU A 30 5.01 -2.40 3.70
N CYS A 31 4.37 -3.35 4.38
CA CYS A 31 3.85 -3.14 5.73
C CYS A 31 4.99 -2.79 6.68
N GLU A 32 6.11 -3.51 6.60
CA GLU A 32 7.32 -3.23 7.39
C GLU A 32 7.89 -1.85 7.09
N ARG A 33 7.98 -1.44 5.82
CA ARG A 33 8.41 -0.08 5.44
C ARG A 33 7.47 0.99 5.99
N LEU A 34 6.15 0.75 5.95
CA LEU A 34 5.16 1.66 6.52
C LEU A 34 5.30 1.76 8.03
N PHE A 35 5.43 0.64 8.74
CA PHE A 35 5.61 0.63 10.19
C PHE A 35 6.94 1.25 10.62
N ALA A 36 8.04 1.01 9.90
CA ALA A 36 9.31 1.68 10.16
C ALA A 36 9.20 3.21 9.97
N ALA A 37 8.44 3.67 8.99
CA ALA A 37 8.17 5.09 8.76
C ALA A 37 7.28 5.70 9.84
N ALA A 38 6.25 4.98 10.28
CA ALA A 38 5.35 5.39 11.36
C ALA A 38 6.02 5.34 12.73
N GLY A 39 6.92 4.39 12.98
CA GLY A 39 7.65 4.23 14.24
C GLY A 39 8.47 5.47 14.61
N ARG A 40 9.00 6.20 13.61
CA ARG A 40 9.67 7.50 13.82
C ARG A 40 8.76 8.61 14.36
N MET A 41 7.44 8.44 14.26
CA MET A 41 6.42 9.37 14.76
C MET A 41 5.85 8.94 16.12
N VAL A 42 6.08 7.69 16.54
CA VAL A 42 5.60 7.12 17.81
C VAL A 42 6.59 7.39 18.95
N THR A 43 7.85 7.71 18.65
CA THR A 43 8.89 7.93 19.68
C THR A 43 8.52 9.08 20.63
N PRO A 44 8.51 8.84 21.97
CA PRO A 44 8.04 9.81 22.96
C PRO A 44 8.84 11.12 22.99
N LEU A 45 10.09 11.10 22.52
CA LEU A 45 10.98 12.26 22.46
C LEU A 45 10.59 13.32 21.42
N ARG A 46 9.71 13.03 20.45
CA ARG A 46 9.38 13.97 19.37
C ARG A 46 7.96 14.51 19.33
N SER A 47 6.98 13.85 19.93
CA SER A 47 5.61 14.37 20.21
C SER A 47 4.69 13.21 20.56
N ARG A 48 3.78 13.38 21.54
CA ARG A 48 2.68 12.44 21.81
C ARG A 48 1.61 12.56 20.72
N LEU A 49 1.94 12.15 19.50
CA LEU A 49 0.97 12.15 18.40
C LEU A 49 -0.06 11.06 18.62
N ASP A 50 -1.33 11.42 18.48
CA ASP A 50 -2.42 10.45 18.48
C ASP A 50 -2.28 9.50 17.29
N ALA A 51 -2.66 8.23 17.47
CA ALA A 51 -2.52 7.20 16.45
C ALA A 51 -3.27 7.57 15.16
N LYS A 52 -4.41 8.27 15.27
CA LYS A 52 -5.17 8.76 14.12
C LYS A 52 -4.36 9.76 13.29
N ILE A 53 -3.63 10.66 13.96
CA ILE A 53 -2.80 11.67 13.30
C ILE A 53 -1.65 10.98 12.55
N ILE A 54 -0.99 10.01 13.19
CA ILE A 54 0.07 9.22 12.56
C ILE A 54 -0.46 8.53 11.30
N GLY A 55 -1.62 7.89 11.39
CA GLY A 55 -2.28 7.25 10.25
C GLY A 55 -2.56 8.23 9.10
N MET A 56 -3.17 9.38 9.38
CA MET A 56 -3.43 10.43 8.38
C MET A 56 -2.13 10.91 7.71
N CYS A 57 -1.06 11.13 8.47
CA CYS A 57 0.23 11.52 7.91
C CYS A 57 0.83 10.44 6.99
N GLN A 58 0.69 9.15 7.32
CA GLN A 58 1.16 8.08 6.41
C GLN A 58 0.32 8.02 5.14
N VAL A 59 -1.00 8.21 5.22
CA VAL A 59 -1.88 8.27 4.03
C VAL A 59 -1.51 9.45 3.13
N LEU A 60 -1.39 10.65 3.69
CA LEU A 60 -0.98 11.85 2.94
C LEU A 60 0.39 11.67 2.29
N ARG A 61 1.36 11.08 3.00
CA ARG A 61 2.67 10.74 2.45
C ARG A 61 2.56 9.74 1.30
N SER A 62 1.69 8.73 1.41
CA SER A 62 1.47 7.75 0.36
C SER A 62 0.89 8.40 -0.90
N TRP A 63 -0.10 9.27 -0.76
CA TRP A 63 -0.73 9.99 -1.88
C TRP A 63 0.25 10.94 -2.56
N LEU A 64 1.01 11.72 -1.78
CA LEU A 64 2.05 12.60 -2.31
C LEU A 64 3.09 11.84 -3.14
N ARG A 65 3.48 10.63 -2.72
CA ARG A 65 4.39 9.76 -3.49
C ARG A 65 3.75 9.18 -4.74
N ALA A 66 2.45 8.95 -4.72
CA ALA A 66 1.68 8.45 -5.85
C ALA A 66 1.29 9.56 -6.86
N GLY A 67 1.49 10.84 -6.50
CA GLY A 67 1.13 11.98 -7.33
C GLY A 67 -0.39 12.19 -7.44
N VAL A 68 -1.12 11.81 -6.39
CA VAL A 68 -2.58 12.00 -6.25
C VAL A 68 -2.87 13.33 -5.57
#